data_AF-A0ABD2MS59-F1
#
_entry.id   AF-A0ABD2MS59-F1
#
_cell.length_a   1.000
_cell.length_b   1.000
_cell.length_c   1.000
_cell.angle_alpha   90.00
_cell.angle_beta   90.00
_cell.angle_gamma   90.00
#
_symmetry.space_group_name_H-M   'P 1'
#
loop_
_entity.id
_entity.type
_entity.pdbx_description
1 polymer ?
#
loop_
_entity_poly.entity_id
_entity_poly.type
_entity_poly.pdbx_seq_one_letter_code
_entity_poly.pdbx_strand_id
1 'polypeptide(L)'
;MEIVKLFCVAGLRVINIQDKDGQEVYTLTNETAKPQQGITFNTEQMEECDFNNSEFSILERLCVNTHNVTHKCNLGTNEVLLTVQTDSYLPPSLGVRNDVDVCVWEPHFKDGNFVLKHVASLLALGYIQASKRQKKFITCPNDTSYSVICESSRHMFVYRQNSSITCGELKNRKSGAKIKSVAEQQVISIPNEELFGIYASTTGIYALGEDF
;
A
#
# COMPACT_ATOMS: atom_id res chain seq x y z
N MET A 1 -17.43 12.57 -6.41
CA MET A 1 -17.92 11.43 -7.22
C MET A 1 -16.69 10.77 -7.80
N GLU A 2 -16.18 9.76 -7.11
CA GLU A 2 -15.02 9.00 -7.58
C GLU A 2 -15.35 7.53 -7.38
N ILE A 3 -15.70 6.89 -8.49
CA ILE A 3 -15.98 5.46 -8.55
C ILE A 3 -14.63 4.79 -8.74
N VAL A 4 -14.01 4.34 -7.65
CA VAL A 4 -12.89 3.40 -7.74
C VAL A 4 -13.51 2.00 -7.84
N LYS A 5 -13.61 1.49 -9.07
CA LYS A 5 -14.01 0.10 -9.36
C LYS A 5 -12.87 -0.83 -8.95
N LEU A 6 -13.15 -1.73 -8.01
CA LEU A 6 -12.43 -3.00 -7.91
C LEU A 6 -13.35 -4.12 -8.43
N PHE A 7 -12.97 -4.70 -9.56
CA PHE A 7 -13.43 -6.02 -9.98
C PHE A 7 -12.20 -6.85 -10.33
N CYS A 8 -11.94 -7.88 -9.56
CA CYS A 8 -11.43 -9.14 -10.09
C CYS A 8 -12.10 -10.28 -9.31
N VAL A 9 -12.24 -11.41 -9.98
CA VAL A 9 -13.21 -12.48 -9.77
C VAL A 9 -13.06 -13.17 -8.41
N ALA A 10 -13.65 -12.58 -7.36
CA ALA A 10 -14.19 -13.20 -6.13
C ALA A 10 -14.49 -12.10 -5.08
N GLY A 11 -15.44 -11.22 -5.36
CA GLY A 11 -16.33 -10.64 -4.34
C GLY A 11 -15.76 -9.79 -3.18
N LEU A 12 -14.67 -9.04 -3.34
CA LEU A 12 -14.35 -7.94 -2.41
C LEU A 12 -14.75 -6.59 -3.01
N ARG A 13 -15.69 -5.91 -2.34
CA ARG A 13 -16.10 -4.53 -2.63
C ARG A 13 -15.75 -3.72 -1.38
N VAL A 14 -14.86 -2.74 -1.50
CA VAL A 14 -14.67 -1.74 -0.44
C VAL A 14 -15.86 -0.78 -0.55
N ILE A 15 -16.73 -0.78 0.45
CA ILE A 15 -17.87 0.14 0.54
C ILE A 15 -17.60 1.04 1.75
N ASN A 16 -17.61 2.36 1.56
CA ASN A 16 -17.68 3.29 2.69
C ASN A 16 -19.07 3.14 3.32
N ILE A 17 -19.14 2.50 4.48
CA ILE A 17 -20.36 2.40 5.27
C ILE A 17 -20.10 3.07 6.61
N GLN A 18 -20.81 4.16 6.88
CA GLN A 18 -21.02 4.64 8.24
C GLN A 18 -21.94 3.63 8.92
N ASP A 19 -21.43 2.88 9.91
CA ASP A 19 -22.24 1.91 10.64
C ASP A 19 -22.28 2.21 12.14
N LYS A 20 -23.50 2.23 12.66
CA LYS A 20 -23.86 2.33 14.07
C LYS A 20 -24.37 0.97 14.48
N ASP A 21 -23.50 0.06 14.90
CA ASP A 21 -23.90 -1.05 15.78
C ASP A 21 -22.67 -1.77 16.35
N GLY A 22 -22.74 -2.07 17.65
CA GLY A 22 -21.66 -2.65 18.43
C GLY A 22 -21.40 -4.11 18.09
N GLN A 23 -20.45 -4.36 17.20
CA GLN A 23 -19.96 -5.69 16.83
C GLN A 23 -18.45 -5.81 17.08
N GLU A 24 -17.95 -7.00 17.39
CA GLU A 24 -16.54 -7.22 17.75
C GLU A 24 -15.59 -6.84 16.61
N VAL A 25 -14.79 -5.81 16.87
CA VAL A 25 -13.81 -5.23 15.95
C VAL A 25 -12.43 -5.79 16.29
N TYR A 26 -11.80 -6.44 15.31
CA TYR A 26 -10.38 -6.77 15.39
C TYR A 26 -9.56 -5.58 14.88
N THR A 27 -8.82 -4.94 15.79
CA THR A 27 -7.95 -3.80 15.51
C THR A 27 -6.55 -4.29 15.13
N LEU A 28 -5.97 -3.77 14.06
CA LEU A 28 -4.60 -4.08 13.64
C LEU A 28 -3.52 -3.28 14.40
N THR A 29 -3.87 -2.60 15.49
CA THR A 29 -2.92 -1.82 16.29
C THR A 29 -2.54 -2.57 17.56
N ASN A 30 -1.24 -2.78 17.78
CA ASN A 30 -0.69 -3.19 19.07
C ASN A 30 -0.48 -1.93 19.92
N GLU A 31 -1.53 -1.35 20.50
CA GLU A 31 -1.38 -0.21 21.40
C GLU A 31 -1.67 -0.60 22.86
N THR A 32 -0.61 -1.01 23.56
CA THR A 32 -0.50 -0.83 25.01
C THR A 32 0.41 0.36 25.31
N ALA A 33 0.14 1.51 24.69
CA ALA A 33 0.86 2.74 24.96
C ALA A 33 0.09 3.58 25.98
N LYS A 34 0.66 3.77 27.18
CA LYS A 34 0.15 4.75 28.15
C LYS A 34 0.29 6.16 27.56
N PRO A 35 -0.68 7.06 27.74
CA PRO A 35 -0.60 8.41 27.20
C PRO A 35 0.59 9.16 27.81
N GLN A 36 1.55 9.54 26.97
CA GLN A 36 2.62 10.46 27.37
C GLN A 36 2.05 11.87 27.42
N GLN A 37 2.10 12.49 28.60
CA GLN A 37 1.79 13.90 28.79
C GLN A 37 2.93 14.75 28.23
N GLY A 38 2.62 15.56 27.22
CA GLY A 38 3.31 16.81 26.93
C GLY A 38 4.11 16.84 25.63
N ILE A 39 3.54 17.49 24.61
CA ILE A 39 4.09 18.67 23.92
C ILE A 39 2.95 19.26 23.06
N THR A 40 2.73 20.57 23.16
CA THR A 40 1.74 21.28 22.33
C THR A 40 2.29 21.35 20.90
N PHE A 41 1.78 20.53 20.00
CA PHE A 41 2.19 20.55 18.59
C PHE A 41 1.59 21.78 17.90
N ASN A 42 2.42 22.54 17.18
CA ASN A 42 1.96 23.66 16.36
C ASN A 42 1.24 23.10 15.12
N THR A 43 -0.06 23.35 15.00
CA THR A 43 -0.89 22.90 13.87
C THR A 43 -0.38 23.44 12.52
N GLU A 44 0.37 24.54 12.51
CA GLU A 44 0.98 25.11 11.30
C GLU A 44 2.19 24.32 10.77
N GLN A 45 2.72 23.37 11.55
CA GLN A 45 3.81 22.48 11.14
C GLN A 45 3.31 21.12 10.64
N MET A 46 2.00 20.88 10.66
CA MET A 46 1.40 19.65 10.22
C MET A 46 1.29 19.63 8.69
N GLU A 47 1.86 18.61 8.05
CA GLU A 47 1.75 18.43 6.61
C GLU A 47 0.32 18.00 6.24
N GLU A 48 -0.08 18.17 4.97
CA GLU A 48 -1.39 17.69 4.46
C GLU A 48 -1.63 16.19 4.76
N CYS A 49 -0.56 15.42 4.98
CA CYS A 49 -0.59 14.01 5.34
C CYS A 49 -0.90 13.72 6.83
N ASP A 50 -0.81 14.72 7.70
CA ASP A 50 -1.13 14.62 9.13
C ASP A 50 -2.62 14.92 9.40
N PHE A 51 -3.32 15.47 8.42
CA PHE A 51 -4.78 15.55 8.44
C PHE A 51 -5.31 14.15 8.14
N ASN A 52 -5.36 13.31 9.17
CA ASN A 52 -6.13 12.08 9.11
C ASN A 52 -7.54 12.46 8.69
N ASN A 53 -7.96 11.98 7.52
CA ASN A 53 -9.36 12.01 7.15
C ASN A 53 -10.09 11.31 8.32
N SER A 54 -10.98 12.02 9.02
CA SER A 54 -11.54 11.61 10.31
C SER A 54 -12.44 10.35 10.24
N GLU A 55 -12.38 9.63 9.12
CA GLU A 55 -13.12 8.42 8.84
C GLU A 55 -12.19 7.22 8.98
N PHE A 56 -12.55 6.27 9.84
CA PHE A 56 -11.85 5.00 9.95
C PHE A 56 -12.16 4.14 8.72
N SER A 57 -11.14 3.47 8.19
CA SER A 57 -11.29 2.52 7.09
C SER A 57 -11.64 1.14 7.64
N ILE A 58 -12.66 0.50 7.05
CA ILE A 58 -13.10 -0.85 7.42
C ILE A 58 -12.95 -1.77 6.20
N LEU A 59 -12.32 -2.92 6.42
CA LEU A 59 -12.34 -4.04 5.48
C LEU A 59 -13.50 -4.95 5.82
N GLU A 60 -14.39 -5.18 4.85
CA GLU A 60 -15.53 -6.09 5.00
C GLU A 60 -15.42 -7.28 4.06
N ARG A 61 -15.73 -8.47 4.57
CA ARG A 61 -15.87 -9.70 3.78
C ARG A 61 -17.34 -10.01 3.56
N LEU A 62 -17.76 -10.01 2.30
CA LEU A 62 -19.13 -10.33 1.90
C LEU A 62 -19.28 -11.82 1.56
N CYS A 63 -20.35 -12.45 2.04
CA CYS A 63 -20.74 -13.77 1.57
C CYS A 63 -21.44 -13.62 0.20
N VAL A 64 -20.93 -14.30 -0.83
CA VAL A 64 -21.49 -14.24 -2.18
C VAL A 64 -22.95 -14.72 -2.22
N ASN A 65 -23.30 -15.73 -1.42
CA ASN A 65 -24.64 -16.33 -1.46
C ASN A 65 -25.69 -15.49 -0.72
N THR A 66 -25.33 -14.92 0.42
CA THR A 66 -26.28 -14.19 1.27
C THR A 66 -26.20 -12.69 1.11
N HIS A 67 -25.16 -12.19 0.41
CA HIS A 67 -24.82 -10.77 0.30
C HIS A 67 -24.59 -10.06 1.64
N ASN A 68 -24.51 -10.81 2.74
CA ASN A 68 -24.27 -10.26 4.07
C ASN A 68 -22.79 -10.12 4.36
N VAL A 69 -22.44 -9.13 5.17
CA VAL A 69 -21.12 -9.01 5.76
C VAL A 69 -20.92 -10.15 6.76
N THR A 70 -19.84 -10.90 6.57
CA THR A 70 -19.47 -12.04 7.43
C THR A 70 -18.39 -11.68 8.43
N HIS A 71 -17.49 -10.77 8.05
CA HIS A 71 -16.37 -10.34 8.87
C HIS A 71 -16.09 -8.87 8.58
N LYS A 72 -15.68 -8.14 9.61
CA LYS A 72 -15.20 -6.76 9.51
C LYS A 72 -13.83 -6.67 10.19
N CYS A 73 -12.92 -5.90 9.62
CA CYS A 73 -11.63 -5.58 10.22
C CYS A 73 -11.40 -4.06 10.13
N ASN A 74 -11.06 -3.44 11.26
CA ASN A 74 -10.81 -2.02 11.31
C ASN A 74 -9.34 -1.74 10.99
N LEU A 75 -9.11 -0.99 9.92
CA LEU A 75 -7.79 -0.57 9.46
C LEU A 75 -7.31 0.71 10.16
N GLY A 76 -8.12 1.28 11.05
CA GLY A 76 -7.86 2.55 11.70
C GLY A 76 -8.04 3.71 10.72
N THR A 77 -7.24 4.76 10.89
CA THR A 77 -7.16 5.89 9.95
C THR A 77 -6.20 5.63 8.79
N ASN A 78 -5.70 4.40 8.67
CA ASN A 78 -4.70 4.07 7.66
C ASN A 78 -5.33 3.94 6.27
N GLU A 79 -4.69 4.58 5.30
CA GLU A 79 -5.12 4.58 3.90
C GLU A 79 -4.71 3.28 3.19
N VAL A 80 -5.61 2.71 2.38
CA VAL A 80 -5.29 1.61 1.47
C VAL A 80 -4.71 2.21 0.18
N LEU A 81 -3.41 2.00 -0.05
CA LEU A 81 -2.68 2.63 -1.16
C LEU A 81 -2.60 1.77 -2.42
N LEU A 82 -2.65 0.45 -2.29
CA LEU A 82 -2.59 -0.47 -3.42
C LEU A 82 -3.25 -1.81 -3.09
N THR A 83 -3.53 -2.58 -4.13
CA THR A 83 -3.88 -4.00 -4.01
C THR A 83 -2.92 -4.82 -4.85
N VAL A 84 -2.56 -6.01 -4.37
CA VAL A 84 -1.59 -6.89 -5.04
C VAL A 84 -2.01 -8.35 -4.90
N GLN A 85 -1.94 -9.09 -6.00
CA GLN A 85 -2.19 -10.54 -5.98
C GLN A 85 -0.91 -11.27 -5.58
N THR A 86 -0.73 -11.53 -4.29
CA THR A 86 0.43 -12.25 -3.73
C THR A 86 0.35 -13.76 -3.96
N ASP A 87 -0.84 -14.35 -3.77
CA ASP A 87 -1.15 -15.76 -4.03
C ASP A 87 -2.39 -15.86 -4.92
N SER A 88 -2.33 -16.62 -6.02
CA SER A 88 -3.44 -16.77 -6.98
C SER A 88 -4.69 -17.47 -6.41
N TYR A 89 -4.57 -18.18 -5.30
CA TYR A 89 -5.67 -18.90 -4.65
C TYR A 89 -6.32 -18.11 -3.51
N LEU A 90 -5.76 -16.95 -3.16
CA LEU A 90 -6.27 -16.08 -2.12
C LEU A 90 -6.86 -14.80 -2.73
N PRO A 91 -7.75 -14.09 -2.00
CA PRO A 91 -8.15 -12.75 -2.41
C PRO A 91 -6.93 -11.81 -2.46
N PRO A 92 -7.00 -10.71 -3.25
CA PRO A 92 -5.92 -9.74 -3.32
C PRO A 92 -5.51 -9.22 -1.94
N SER A 93 -4.21 -9.11 -1.72
CA SER A 93 -3.63 -8.47 -0.55
C SER A 93 -3.78 -6.96 -0.61
N LEU A 94 -3.86 -6.33 0.55
CA LEU A 94 -4.02 -4.89 0.71
C LEU A 94 -2.71 -4.26 1.16
N GLY A 95 -2.20 -3.29 0.40
CA GLY A 95 -1.11 -2.43 0.84
C GLY A 95 -1.68 -1.25 1.63
N VAL A 96 -1.55 -1.31 2.95
CA VAL A 96 -2.06 -0.31 3.89
C VAL A 96 -0.89 0.57 4.34
N ARG A 97 -1.07 1.90 4.24
CA ARG A 97 -0.09 2.85 4.76
C ARG A 97 0.07 2.66 6.26
N ASN A 98 1.29 2.54 6.72
CA ASN A 98 1.59 2.45 8.15
C ASN A 98 2.82 3.32 8.42
N ASP A 99 2.58 4.54 8.91
CA ASP A 99 3.59 5.57 9.09
C ASP A 99 4.32 5.91 7.76
N VAL A 100 5.63 5.68 7.69
CA VAL A 100 6.47 5.94 6.51
C VAL A 100 6.44 4.81 5.47
N ASP A 101 5.89 3.65 5.83
CA ASP A 101 5.92 2.43 5.04
C ASP A 101 4.52 2.06 4.50
N VAL A 102 4.48 1.05 3.62
CA VAL A 102 3.24 0.38 3.24
C VAL A 102 3.33 -1.10 3.60
N CYS A 103 2.48 -1.55 4.50
CA CYS A 103 2.40 -2.95 4.93
C CYS A 103 1.40 -3.71 4.07
N VAL A 104 1.82 -4.83 3.50
CA VAL A 104 0.99 -5.72 2.68
C VAL A 104 0.35 -6.77 3.57
N TRP A 105 -0.98 -6.77 3.61
CA TRP A 105 -1.81 -7.66 4.42
C TRP A 105 -2.59 -8.62 3.53
N GLU A 106 -2.35 -9.92 3.71
CA GLU A 106 -2.98 -11.01 2.95
C GLU A 106 -4.18 -11.58 3.72
N PRO A 107 -5.38 -11.61 3.10
CA PRO A 107 -6.55 -12.21 3.70
C PRO A 107 -6.52 -13.73 3.61
N HIS A 108 -6.54 -14.39 4.77
CA HIS A 108 -6.71 -15.84 4.87
C HIS A 108 -8.07 -16.19 5.46
N PHE A 109 -8.68 -17.23 4.90
CA PHE A 109 -9.87 -17.86 5.45
C PHE A 109 -9.60 -19.34 5.65
N LYS A 110 -9.60 -19.79 6.89
CA LYS A 110 -9.40 -21.20 7.23
C LYS A 110 -10.29 -21.58 8.41
N ASP A 111 -11.02 -22.69 8.26
CA ASP A 111 -11.85 -23.29 9.31
C ASP A 111 -12.88 -22.30 9.91
N GLY A 112 -13.47 -21.44 9.08
CA GLY A 112 -14.43 -20.42 9.53
C GLY A 112 -13.81 -19.14 10.06
N ASN A 113 -12.48 -19.10 10.26
CA ASN A 113 -11.78 -17.91 10.75
C ASN A 113 -11.22 -17.08 9.60
N PHE A 114 -11.49 -15.77 9.65
CA PHE A 114 -10.88 -14.78 8.77
C PHE A 114 -9.76 -14.04 9.50
N VAL A 115 -8.56 -14.04 8.93
CA VAL A 115 -7.40 -13.34 9.49
C VAL A 115 -6.65 -12.58 8.41
N LEU A 116 -6.12 -11.41 8.75
CA LEU A 116 -5.17 -10.67 7.92
C LEU A 116 -3.76 -10.99 8.39
N LYS A 117 -2.93 -11.47 7.47
CA LYS A 117 -1.53 -11.79 7.75
C LYS A 117 -0.63 -10.77 7.10
N HIS A 118 0.29 -10.19 7.86
CA HIS A 118 1.34 -9.37 7.29
C HIS A 118 2.32 -10.24 6.48
N VAL A 119 2.50 -9.91 5.20
CA VAL A 119 3.35 -10.70 4.29
C VAL A 119 4.56 -9.92 3.76
N ALA A 120 4.50 -8.59 3.69
CA ALA A 120 5.61 -7.76 3.23
C ALA A 120 5.49 -6.31 3.70
N SER A 121 6.63 -5.60 3.77
CA SER A 121 6.68 -4.16 4.03
C SER A 121 7.39 -3.44 2.88
N LEU A 122 6.69 -2.55 2.21
CA LEU A 122 7.24 -1.63 1.23
C LEU A 122 7.75 -0.38 1.96
N LEU A 123 8.97 -0.51 2.49
CA LEU A 123 9.76 0.52 3.17
C LEU A 123 9.78 1.85 2.41
N ALA A 124 9.61 2.93 3.17
CA ALA A 124 9.54 4.33 2.77
C ALA A 124 8.44 4.66 1.75
N LEU A 125 7.65 3.68 1.29
CA LEU A 125 6.67 3.91 0.22
C LEU A 125 5.56 4.86 0.65
N GLY A 126 5.15 4.85 1.92
CA GLY A 126 4.14 5.78 2.45
C GLY A 126 4.61 7.22 2.37
N TYR A 127 5.86 7.47 2.77
CA TYR A 127 6.49 8.79 2.65
C TYR A 127 6.71 9.20 1.18
N ILE A 128 7.24 8.29 0.36
CA ILE A 128 7.48 8.53 -1.06
C ILE A 128 6.17 8.89 -1.77
N GLN A 129 5.12 8.10 -1.54
CA GLN A 129 3.80 8.31 -2.12
C GLN A 129 3.23 9.67 -1.76
N ALA A 130 3.37 10.12 -0.50
CA ALA A 130 2.94 11.44 -0.06
C ALA A 130 3.59 12.58 -0.86
N SER A 131 4.86 12.43 -1.24
CA SER A 131 5.57 13.42 -2.06
C SER A 131 5.08 13.49 -3.53
N LYS A 132 4.37 12.47 -4.02
CA LYS A 132 3.90 12.36 -5.41
C LYS A 132 2.47 12.86 -5.56
N ARG A 133 2.31 14.18 -5.61
CA ARG A 133 0.99 14.83 -5.69
C ARG A 133 0.18 14.47 -6.94
N GLN A 134 0.87 14.19 -8.06
CA GLN A 134 0.25 13.83 -9.35
C GLN A 134 0.22 12.32 -9.59
N LYS A 135 0.27 11.48 -8.53
CA LYS A 135 0.18 10.02 -8.64
C LYS A 135 -1.18 9.61 -9.22
N LYS A 136 -1.16 8.70 -10.20
CA LYS A 136 -2.35 8.08 -10.80
C LYS A 136 -2.47 6.61 -10.41
N PHE A 137 -1.34 5.89 -10.37
CA PHE A 137 -1.32 4.47 -10.03
C PHE A 137 -0.19 4.13 -9.07
N ILE A 138 -0.42 3.15 -8.21
CA ILE A 138 0.58 2.54 -7.34
C ILE A 138 0.41 1.02 -7.46
N THR A 139 1.51 0.30 -7.71
CA THR A 139 1.48 -1.17 -7.85
C THR A 139 2.80 -1.78 -7.38
N CYS A 140 2.78 -3.08 -7.09
CA CYS A 140 3.96 -3.91 -6.87
C CYS A 140 3.72 -5.30 -7.50
N PRO A 141 4.77 -6.06 -7.82
CA PRO A 141 4.64 -7.45 -8.23
C PRO A 141 4.21 -8.34 -7.05
N ASN A 142 3.77 -9.55 -7.35
CA ASN A 142 3.31 -10.54 -6.37
C ASN A 142 4.36 -10.90 -5.30
N ASP A 143 5.65 -10.88 -5.64
CA ASP A 143 6.76 -11.12 -4.71
C ASP A 143 7.16 -9.87 -3.92
N THR A 144 6.53 -8.74 -4.18
CA THR A 144 6.78 -7.43 -3.53
C THR A 144 8.23 -6.94 -3.65
N SER A 145 8.99 -7.45 -4.64
CA SER A 145 10.42 -7.15 -4.82
C SER A 145 10.73 -5.68 -5.13
N TYR A 146 9.75 -4.95 -5.65
CA TYR A 146 9.81 -3.51 -5.91
C TYR A 146 8.43 -2.88 -5.83
N SER A 147 8.35 -1.55 -5.80
CA SER A 147 7.09 -0.82 -5.96
C SER A 147 7.20 0.19 -7.08
N VAL A 148 6.06 0.53 -7.67
CA VAL A 148 5.98 1.51 -8.75
C VAL A 148 4.95 2.55 -8.39
N ILE A 149 5.35 3.82 -8.46
CA ILE A 149 4.41 4.94 -8.47
C ILE A 149 4.44 5.55 -9.85
N CYS A 150 3.27 5.63 -10.45
CA CYS A 150 3.07 6.25 -11.74
C CYS A 150 2.36 7.58 -11.56
N GLU A 151 2.91 8.64 -12.15
CA GLU A 151 2.20 9.92 -12.23
C GLU A 151 1.18 9.91 -13.37
N SER A 152 0.25 10.87 -13.35
CA SER A 152 -0.71 11.09 -14.44
C SER A 152 -0.04 11.45 -15.76
N SER A 153 1.24 11.81 -15.72
CA SER A 153 2.07 12.17 -16.87
C SER A 153 3.28 11.24 -16.98
N ARG A 154 4.11 11.52 -17.99
CA ARG A 154 5.34 10.89 -18.51
C ARG A 154 6.32 10.17 -17.55
N HIS A 155 6.11 10.11 -16.24
CA HIS A 155 7.07 9.53 -15.30
C HIS A 155 6.49 8.36 -14.50
N MET A 156 7.22 7.24 -14.54
CA MET A 156 7.08 6.12 -13.62
C MET A 156 8.31 6.03 -12.74
N PHE A 157 8.10 5.91 -11.44
CA PHE A 157 9.14 5.76 -10.43
C PHE A 157 9.14 4.33 -9.91
N VAL A 158 10.27 3.64 -10.06
CA VAL A 158 10.45 2.26 -9.59
C VAL A 158 11.36 2.26 -8.38
N TYR A 159 10.91 1.68 -7.28
CA TYR A 159 11.60 1.65 -6.00
C TYR A 159 11.97 0.23 -5.61
N ARG A 160 13.26 -0.01 -5.36
CA ARG A 160 13.81 -1.30 -4.91
C ARG A 160 14.53 -1.10 -3.58
N GLN A 161 14.33 -1.98 -2.61
CA GLN A 161 14.95 -1.84 -1.29
C GLN A 161 16.30 -2.57 -1.17
N ASN A 162 16.45 -3.67 -1.90
CA ASN A 162 17.58 -4.59 -1.75
C ASN A 162 18.28 -4.86 -3.09
N SER A 163 18.57 -3.81 -3.84
CA SER A 163 19.36 -3.97 -5.06
C SER A 163 20.83 -4.28 -4.72
N SER A 164 21.35 -5.36 -5.29
CA SER A 164 22.76 -5.72 -5.17
C SER A 164 23.62 -4.72 -5.93
N ILE A 165 24.74 -4.30 -5.32
CA ILE A 165 25.69 -3.39 -5.98
C ILE A 165 26.49 -4.19 -7.01
N THR A 166 26.17 -4.02 -8.29
CA THR A 166 26.81 -4.77 -9.39
C THR A 166 28.16 -4.20 -9.80
N CYS A 167 28.43 -2.92 -9.52
CA CYS A 167 29.67 -2.24 -9.90
C CYS A 167 30.27 -1.48 -8.71
N GLY A 168 31.47 -1.90 -8.27
CA GLY A 168 32.25 -1.26 -7.21
C GLY A 168 31.93 -1.75 -5.78
N GLU A 169 32.59 -1.13 -4.79
CA GLU A 169 32.33 -1.37 -3.36
C GLU A 169 31.85 -0.06 -2.70
N LEU A 170 30.61 -0.03 -2.22
CA LEU A 170 30.16 1.03 -1.32
C LEU A 170 30.65 0.72 0.10
N LYS A 171 31.42 1.64 0.67
CA LYS A 171 31.85 1.57 2.06
C LYS A 171 31.31 2.77 2.81
N ASN A 172 30.77 2.52 4.00
CA ASN A 172 30.46 3.59 4.92
C ASN A 172 31.77 4.29 5.31
N ARG A 173 31.88 5.60 5.02
CA ARG A 173 33.11 6.38 5.25
C ARG A 173 33.52 6.44 6.73
N LYS A 174 32.56 6.36 7.66
CA LYS A 174 32.82 6.45 9.11
C LYS A 174 33.18 5.10 9.72
N SER A 175 32.47 4.03 9.35
CA SER A 175 32.68 2.70 9.95
C SER A 175 33.55 1.76 9.11
N GLY A 176 33.87 2.11 7.86
CA GLY A 176 34.56 1.24 6.91
C GLY A 176 33.75 0.03 6.45
N ALA A 177 32.52 -0.15 6.96
CA ALA A 177 31.68 -1.29 6.66
C ALA A 177 31.27 -1.31 5.18
N LYS A 178 31.41 -2.49 4.54
CA LYS A 178 30.94 -2.71 3.18
C LYS A 178 29.42 -2.79 3.19
N ILE A 179 28.79 -1.99 2.33
CA ILE A 179 27.35 -1.99 2.10
C ILE A 179 27.07 -3.08 1.05
N LYS A 180 26.19 -4.03 1.38
CA LYS A 180 25.88 -5.18 0.51
C LYS A 180 24.77 -4.89 -0.49
N SER A 181 23.81 -4.06 -0.11
CA SER A 181 22.68 -3.67 -0.91
C SER A 181 22.36 -2.20 -0.69
N VAL A 182 21.73 -1.59 -1.69
CA VAL A 182 21.23 -0.22 -1.62
C VAL A 182 19.77 -0.19 -2.03
N ALA A 183 19.05 0.77 -1.46
CA ALA A 183 17.76 1.17 -2.01
C ALA A 183 17.99 1.98 -3.28
N GLU A 184 17.25 1.68 -4.34
CA GLU A 184 17.35 2.33 -5.63
C GLU A 184 16.01 2.92 -6.05
N GLN A 185 16.07 4.12 -6.61
CA GLN A 185 14.97 4.72 -7.35
C GLN A 185 15.37 4.83 -8.82
N GLN A 186 14.56 4.27 -9.70
CA GLN A 186 14.68 4.44 -11.14
C GLN A 186 13.52 5.29 -11.64
N VAL A 187 13.81 6.20 -12.58
CA VAL A 187 12.80 7.02 -13.23
C VAL A 187 12.73 6.58 -14.68
N ILE A 188 11.54 6.16 -15.10
CA ILE A 188 11.23 5.79 -16.47
C ILE A 188 10.43 6.93 -17.06
N SER A 189 11.00 7.57 -18.09
CA SER A 189 10.31 8.57 -18.89
C SER A 189 9.57 7.89 -20.05
N ILE A 190 8.26 8.07 -20.09
CA ILE A 190 7.37 7.55 -21.12
C ILE A 190 7.11 8.67 -22.12
N PRO A 191 7.18 8.40 -23.44
CA PRO A 191 6.98 9.42 -24.47
C PRO A 191 5.55 9.99 -24.48
N ASN A 192 4.57 9.18 -24.10
CA ASN A 192 3.15 9.49 -24.24
C ASN A 192 2.59 10.28 -23.05
N GLU A 193 1.49 11.00 -23.31
CA GLU A 193 0.95 11.96 -22.35
C GLU A 193 0.03 11.33 -21.32
N GLU A 194 -0.71 10.27 -21.67
CA GLU A 194 -1.66 9.63 -20.76
C GLU A 194 -1.51 8.11 -20.63
N LEU A 195 -1.57 7.66 -19.38
CA LEU A 195 -1.64 6.25 -19.00
C LEU A 195 -3.03 5.86 -18.51
N PHE A 196 -3.55 4.75 -19.00
CA PHE A 196 -4.82 4.16 -18.59
C PHE A 196 -4.66 3.05 -17.57
N GLY A 197 -3.48 2.43 -17.46
CA GLY A 197 -3.25 1.39 -16.49
C GLY A 197 -1.80 0.99 -16.39
N ILE A 198 -1.49 0.29 -15.30
CA ILE A 198 -0.17 -0.27 -15.05
C ILE A 198 -0.32 -1.64 -14.39
N TYR A 199 0.58 -2.54 -14.71
CA TYR A 199 0.72 -3.83 -14.06
C TYR A 199 2.20 -4.14 -13.82
N ALA A 200 2.55 -4.46 -12.57
CA ALA A 200 3.90 -4.90 -12.22
C ALA A 200 3.94 -6.42 -12.04
N SER A 201 4.92 -7.06 -12.67
CA SER A 201 5.23 -8.48 -12.53
C SER A 201 6.67 -8.66 -12.07
N THR A 202 7.06 -9.84 -11.62
CA THR A 202 8.47 -10.11 -11.26
C THR A 202 9.44 -9.92 -12.43
N THR A 203 8.97 -10.07 -13.66
CA THR A 203 9.78 -9.99 -14.88
C THR A 203 9.81 -8.62 -15.52
N GLY A 204 8.90 -7.71 -15.15
CA GLY A 204 8.78 -6.42 -15.82
C GLY A 204 7.52 -5.63 -15.47
N ILE A 205 7.46 -4.43 -16.00
CA ILE A 205 6.35 -3.50 -15.81
C ILE A 205 5.65 -3.30 -17.16
N TYR A 206 4.34 -3.47 -17.16
CA TYR A 206 3.47 -3.28 -18.31
C TYR A 206 2.64 -2.01 -18.10
N ALA A 207 2.65 -1.13 -19.08
CA ALA A 207 1.89 0.11 -19.07
C ALA A 207 0.88 0.09 -20.22
N LEU A 208 -0.34 0.54 -19.94
CA LEU A 208 -1.40 0.76 -20.92
C LEU A 208 -1.64 2.27 -21.01
N GLY A 209 -1.76 2.80 -22.21
CA GLY A 209 -1.75 4.23 -22.48
C GLY A 209 -2.06 4.51 -23.95
N GLU A 210 -2.20 5.78 -24.29
CA GLU A 210 -2.52 6.24 -25.63
C GLU A 210 -1.29 6.09 -26.54
N ASP A 211 -1.45 5.45 -27.71
CA ASP A 211 -0.45 5.32 -28.80
C ASP A 211 0.95 4.81 -28.41
N PHE A 212 1.05 3.56 -27.94
CA PHE A 212 2.32 2.85 -27.72
C PHE A 212 2.87 2.12 -28.95
#